data_AF-A0AAD3D184-F1
#
_entry.id   AF-A0AAD3D184-F1
#
_cell.length_a   1.000
_cell.length_b   1.000
_cell.length_c   1.000
_cell.angle_alpha   90.00
_cell.angle_beta   90.00
_cell.angle_gamma   90.00
#
_symmetry.space_group_name_H-M   'P 1'
#
loop_
_entity.id
_entity.type
_entity.pdbx_description
1 polymer ?
#
loop_
_entity_poly.entity_id
_entity_poly.type
_entity_poly.pdbx_seq_one_letter_code
_entity_poly.pdbx_strand_id
1 'polypeptide(L)'
;MSDNETHNPDKIIQEANVKFESGDLSGAQMTYQSALLEWVDEAQFGSPSQQLLDSIASLWISYASLNQKANQMKAATEAFESAVNCPVAGNIGSVWIAYANYQASRNRHKTAQKIYIRALVGENGMGPKVVKEQDRSQLWNNFLSMMHEVAGNNSLSLEQLKDAVKAEHGTDGDGFTISSVAVKAEEQVTDLYNDTYQMDQVQPVVSNVTSEEPVTKKAKIMDSTRPSFSLASVESYANELLTKIKKLPAENTAEWLALDGTSFPFIPTPLFSPSPPRLSDPSGKELLGSDIALKLIRLLIGGNGKSDKYCGRSILEICEACWLMTGLKEREAAKMTEALDKKLEDDVKKMEIDLDARLSVAGAAAIAVQQMNANEKNSFIASCNSQRQHLQALIAWEFRHLMASQQMILTNAGLPEFNGPTIDGTSIYKQTAICSFLHSAFFIRNKIGEDAHINMLKSQEVRLRDQSPTAMPMPIPSQNQQYNYVQ
;
A
#
# COMPACT_ATOMS: atom_id res chain seq x y z
N MET A 1 -26.46 -32.13 -8.96
CA MET A 1 -26.82 -31.52 -7.67
C MET A 1 -26.26 -30.12 -7.69
N SER A 2 -27.09 -29.16 -7.35
CA SER A 2 -27.03 -27.74 -7.74
C SER A 2 -25.92 -26.96 -7.05
N ASP A 3 -24.93 -26.51 -7.82
CA ASP A 3 -23.87 -25.54 -7.43
C ASP A 3 -24.41 -24.12 -7.17
N ASN A 4 -25.68 -23.97 -6.80
CA ASN A 4 -26.39 -22.69 -6.80
C ASN A 4 -26.52 -22.04 -5.41
N GLU A 5 -25.95 -22.64 -4.36
CA GLU A 5 -26.09 -22.17 -2.97
C GLU A 5 -24.84 -21.54 -2.35
N THR A 6 -23.67 -21.65 -2.99
CA THR A 6 -22.39 -21.24 -2.38
C THR A 6 -22.27 -19.72 -2.22
N HIS A 7 -22.86 -18.93 -3.12
CA HIS A 7 -22.70 -17.47 -3.18
C HIS A 7 -24.05 -16.75 -3.10
N ASN A 8 -24.78 -16.97 -2.02
CA ASN A 8 -26.06 -16.29 -1.77
C ASN A 8 -25.85 -15.04 -0.88
N PRO A 9 -25.93 -13.81 -1.44
CA PRO A 9 -25.70 -12.58 -0.67
C PRO A 9 -26.74 -12.38 0.43
N ASP A 10 -27.98 -12.87 0.26
CA ASP A 10 -29.06 -12.70 1.23
C ASP A 10 -28.74 -13.39 2.55
N LYS A 11 -28.04 -14.52 2.52
CA LYS A 11 -27.61 -15.24 3.73
C LYS A 11 -26.64 -14.40 4.55
N ILE A 12 -25.64 -13.81 3.91
CA ILE A 12 -24.65 -12.94 4.56
C ILE A 12 -25.33 -11.67 5.09
N ILE A 13 -26.25 -11.09 4.31
CA ILE A 13 -27.02 -9.90 4.70
C ILE A 13 -27.88 -10.20 5.94
N GLN A 14 -28.57 -11.34 5.96
CA GLN A 14 -29.39 -11.76 7.10
C GLN A 14 -28.52 -11.99 8.34
N GLU A 15 -27.40 -12.70 8.22
CA GLU A 15 -26.48 -12.93 9.34
C GLU A 15 -25.93 -11.62 9.92
N ALA A 16 -25.51 -10.70 9.04
CA ALA A 16 -25.01 -9.39 9.46
C ALA A 16 -26.12 -8.54 10.10
N ASN A 17 -27.35 -8.60 9.61
CA ASN A 17 -28.48 -7.88 10.20
C ASN A 17 -28.82 -8.43 11.60
N VAL A 18 -28.79 -9.75 11.81
CA VAL A 18 -28.98 -10.35 13.14
C VAL A 18 -27.94 -9.83 14.13
N LYS A 19 -26.66 -9.76 13.72
CA LYS A 19 -25.59 -9.19 14.57
C LYS A 19 -25.82 -7.71 14.85
N PHE A 20 -26.22 -6.94 13.83
CA PHE A 20 -26.52 -5.52 13.99
C PHE A 20 -27.69 -5.27 14.95
N GLU A 21 -28.78 -6.02 14.82
CA GLU A 21 -29.95 -5.96 15.71
C GLU A 21 -29.62 -6.36 17.15
N SER A 22 -28.62 -7.22 17.35
CA SER A 22 -28.09 -7.56 18.67
C SER A 22 -27.17 -6.49 19.28
N GLY A 23 -26.92 -5.39 18.57
CA GLY A 23 -26.02 -4.31 18.98
C GLY A 23 -24.54 -4.54 18.63
N ASP A 24 -24.21 -5.65 17.97
CA ASP A 24 -22.86 -5.98 17.51
C ASP A 24 -22.61 -5.46 16.10
N LEU A 25 -22.42 -4.13 15.98
CA LEU A 25 -22.07 -3.50 14.71
C LEU A 25 -20.73 -4.03 14.15
N SER A 26 -19.76 -4.29 15.02
CA SER A 26 -18.43 -4.76 14.61
C SER A 26 -18.52 -6.15 13.98
N GLY A 27 -19.23 -7.08 14.62
CA GLY A 27 -19.48 -8.41 14.08
C GLY A 27 -20.29 -8.38 12.78
N ALA A 28 -21.27 -7.48 12.67
CA ALA A 28 -22.02 -7.28 11.42
C ALA A 28 -21.10 -6.82 10.27
N GLN A 29 -20.23 -5.83 10.51
CA GLN A 29 -19.25 -5.35 9.53
C GLN A 29 -18.26 -6.46 9.14
N MET A 30 -17.75 -7.21 10.11
CA MET A 30 -16.80 -8.29 9.90
C MET A 30 -17.40 -9.42 9.05
N THR A 31 -18.71 -9.67 9.17
CA THR A 31 -19.44 -10.67 8.38
C THR A 31 -19.42 -10.31 6.89
N TYR A 32 -19.73 -9.05 6.55
CA TYR A 32 -19.61 -8.55 5.17
C TYR A 32 -18.17 -8.58 4.66
N GLN A 33 -17.21 -8.06 5.43
CA GLN A 33 -15.81 -7.97 5.01
C GLN A 33 -15.19 -9.35 4.76
N SER A 34 -15.51 -10.35 5.59
CA SER A 34 -15.00 -11.71 5.41
C SER A 34 -15.55 -12.36 4.14
N ALA A 35 -16.87 -12.24 3.89
CA ALA A 35 -17.49 -12.76 2.68
C ALA A 35 -17.00 -12.04 1.42
N LEU A 36 -16.89 -10.70 1.46
CA LEU A 36 -16.37 -9.90 0.35
C LEU A 36 -14.92 -10.27 0.01
N LEU A 37 -14.08 -10.50 1.01
CA LEU A 37 -12.69 -10.92 0.79
C LEU A 37 -12.63 -12.25 0.04
N GLU A 38 -13.36 -13.26 0.53
CA GLU A 38 -13.40 -14.60 -0.07
C GLU A 38 -13.97 -14.57 -1.49
N TRP A 39 -15.11 -13.92 -1.70
CA TRP A 39 -15.81 -13.93 -2.99
C TRP A 39 -15.10 -13.09 -4.04
N VAL A 40 -14.50 -11.95 -3.66
CA VAL A 40 -13.69 -11.15 -4.58
C VAL A 40 -12.43 -11.90 -4.99
N ASP A 41 -11.77 -12.58 -4.06
CA ASP A 41 -10.61 -13.42 -4.38
C ASP A 41 -11.01 -14.52 -5.37
N GLU A 42 -12.09 -15.25 -5.11
CA GLU A 42 -12.60 -16.28 -6.02
C GLU A 42 -12.93 -15.73 -7.40
N ALA A 43 -13.59 -14.58 -7.47
CA ALA A 43 -13.93 -13.95 -8.73
C ALA A 43 -12.72 -13.41 -9.50
N GLN A 44 -11.67 -12.96 -8.80
CA GLN A 44 -10.47 -12.41 -9.41
C GLN A 44 -9.53 -13.49 -9.97
N PHE A 45 -9.43 -14.63 -9.28
CA PHE A 45 -8.51 -15.72 -9.66
C PHE A 45 -9.19 -16.90 -10.36
N GLY A 46 -10.53 -16.92 -10.38
CA GLY A 46 -11.34 -17.93 -11.07
C GLY A 46 -11.90 -17.44 -12.41
N SER A 47 -12.83 -18.22 -12.96
CA SER A 47 -13.72 -17.79 -14.03
C SER A 47 -15.06 -17.40 -13.41
N PRO A 48 -15.25 -16.13 -12.99
CA PRO A 48 -16.41 -15.75 -12.21
C PRO A 48 -17.69 -15.93 -13.04
N SER A 49 -18.68 -16.59 -12.44
CA SER A 49 -20.04 -16.59 -12.98
C SER A 49 -20.64 -15.19 -12.85
N GLN A 50 -21.56 -14.84 -13.75
CA GLN A 50 -22.26 -13.55 -13.67
C GLN A 50 -23.00 -13.38 -12.33
N GLN A 51 -23.55 -14.47 -11.81
CA GLN A 51 -24.22 -14.51 -10.52
C GLN A 51 -23.28 -14.17 -9.35
N LEU A 52 -22.03 -14.65 -9.37
CA LEU A 52 -21.05 -14.30 -8.35
C LEU A 52 -20.73 -12.80 -8.39
N LEU A 53 -20.53 -12.24 -9.60
CA LEU A 53 -20.30 -10.81 -9.78
C LEU A 53 -21.45 -9.96 -9.22
N ASP A 54 -22.70 -10.34 -9.54
CA ASP A 54 -23.90 -9.64 -9.06
C ASP A 54 -24.07 -9.77 -7.53
N SER A 55 -23.66 -10.91 -6.97
CA SER A 55 -23.69 -11.18 -5.53
C SER A 55 -22.66 -10.33 -4.78
N ILE A 56 -21.44 -10.20 -5.32
CA ILE A 56 -20.40 -9.31 -4.77
C ILE A 56 -20.84 -7.84 -4.81
N ALA A 57 -21.43 -7.38 -5.92
CA ALA A 57 -21.99 -6.03 -6.00
C ALA A 57 -23.08 -5.80 -4.95
N SER A 58 -24.00 -6.77 -4.80
CA SER A 58 -25.08 -6.71 -3.81
C SER A 58 -24.57 -6.67 -2.37
N LEU A 59 -23.49 -7.40 -2.07
CA LEU A 59 -22.84 -7.35 -0.75
C LEU A 59 -22.19 -6.00 -0.48
N TRP A 60 -21.48 -5.40 -1.44
CA TRP A 60 -20.87 -4.08 -1.27
C TRP A 60 -21.94 -3.00 -1.00
N ILE A 61 -23.02 -3.01 -1.76
CA ILE A 61 -24.14 -2.05 -1.59
C ILE A 61 -24.80 -2.24 -0.22
N SER A 62 -25.02 -3.49 0.18
CA SER A 62 -25.61 -3.83 1.49
C SER A 62 -24.69 -3.45 2.65
N TYR A 63 -23.39 -3.66 2.51
CA TYR A 63 -22.39 -3.26 3.51
C TYR A 63 -22.35 -1.74 3.69
N ALA A 64 -22.36 -0.98 2.60
CA ALA A 64 -22.45 0.48 2.69
C ALA A 64 -23.78 0.92 3.33
N SER A 65 -24.88 0.25 2.99
CA SER A 65 -26.22 0.53 3.56
C SER A 65 -26.30 0.20 5.07
N LEU A 66 -25.64 -0.86 5.54
CA LEU A 66 -25.50 -1.15 6.97
C LEU A 66 -24.84 0.02 7.70
N ASN A 67 -23.74 0.54 7.15
CA ASN A 67 -23.03 1.68 7.74
C ASN A 67 -23.90 2.96 7.75
N GLN A 68 -24.74 3.16 6.74
CA GLN A 68 -25.72 4.25 6.74
C GLN A 68 -26.76 4.09 7.85
N LYS A 69 -27.33 2.88 8.00
CA LYS A 69 -28.30 2.57 9.07
C LYS A 69 -27.69 2.77 10.46
N ALA A 70 -26.40 2.47 10.62
CA ALA A 70 -25.63 2.69 11.84
C ALA A 70 -25.22 4.17 12.05
N ASN A 71 -25.63 5.08 11.16
CA ASN A 71 -25.26 6.49 11.14
C ASN A 71 -23.74 6.75 11.00
N GLN A 72 -22.99 5.78 10.47
CA GLN A 72 -21.55 5.84 10.22
C GLN A 72 -21.28 6.33 8.79
N MET A 73 -21.57 7.61 8.53
CA MET A 73 -21.53 8.20 7.19
C MET A 73 -20.13 8.14 6.53
N LYS A 74 -19.07 8.26 7.33
CA LYS A 74 -17.68 8.15 6.84
C LYS A 74 -17.40 6.72 6.38
N ALA A 75 -17.72 5.73 7.21
CA ALA A 75 -17.56 4.31 6.87
C ALA A 75 -18.41 3.90 5.66
N ALA A 76 -19.62 4.44 5.51
CA ALA A 76 -20.45 4.22 4.33
C ALA A 76 -19.78 4.78 3.04
N THR A 77 -19.17 5.96 3.12
CA THR A 77 -18.43 6.55 2.00
C THR A 77 -17.20 5.71 1.66
N GLU A 78 -16.42 5.29 2.67
CA GLU A 78 -15.24 4.42 2.50
C GLU A 78 -15.62 3.05 1.91
N ALA A 79 -16.76 2.48 2.31
CA ALA A 79 -17.28 1.23 1.74
C ALA A 79 -17.62 1.39 0.25
N PHE A 80 -18.26 2.49 -0.15
CA PHE A 80 -18.54 2.75 -1.56
C PHE A 80 -17.27 3.02 -2.37
N GLU A 81 -16.31 3.80 -1.87
CA GLU A 81 -15.03 4.01 -2.55
C GLU A 81 -14.23 2.71 -2.67
N SER A 82 -14.31 1.82 -1.68
CA SER A 82 -13.71 0.48 -1.76
C SER A 82 -14.40 -0.37 -2.83
N ALA A 83 -15.74 -0.31 -2.92
CA ALA A 83 -16.52 -1.07 -3.88
C ALA A 83 -16.22 -0.68 -5.33
N VAL A 84 -16.11 0.62 -5.62
CA VAL A 84 -15.81 1.12 -6.99
C VAL A 84 -14.35 0.96 -7.38
N ASN A 85 -13.43 0.85 -6.41
CA ASN A 85 -12.02 0.52 -6.65
C ASN A 85 -11.74 -1.00 -6.67
N CYS A 86 -12.72 -1.81 -6.31
CA CYS A 86 -12.63 -3.27 -6.39
C CYS A 86 -12.52 -3.70 -7.86
N PRO A 87 -11.55 -4.56 -8.23
CA PRO A 87 -11.35 -4.98 -9.63
C PRO A 87 -12.55 -5.75 -10.20
N VAL A 88 -13.37 -6.34 -9.33
CA VAL A 88 -14.56 -7.10 -9.69
C VAL A 88 -15.81 -6.21 -9.70
N ALA A 89 -16.12 -5.57 -8.57
CA ALA A 89 -17.34 -4.79 -8.40
C ALA A 89 -17.30 -3.41 -9.10
N GLY A 90 -16.10 -2.84 -9.28
CA GLY A 90 -15.90 -1.53 -9.91
C GLY A 90 -16.32 -1.45 -11.38
N ASN A 91 -16.52 -2.60 -12.04
CA ASN A 91 -16.98 -2.67 -13.42
C ASN A 91 -18.52 -2.82 -13.54
N ILE A 92 -19.24 -2.88 -12.40
CA ILE A 92 -20.68 -3.16 -12.35
C ILE A 92 -21.45 -1.85 -12.12
N GLY A 93 -22.37 -1.50 -13.02
CA GLY A 93 -23.06 -0.20 -12.98
C GLY A 93 -23.92 0.03 -11.73
N SER A 94 -24.52 -1.01 -11.16
CA SER A 94 -25.39 -0.89 -9.99
C SER A 94 -24.67 -0.34 -8.75
N VAL A 95 -23.37 -0.65 -8.58
CA VAL A 95 -22.53 -0.13 -7.49
C VAL A 95 -22.35 1.39 -7.62
N TRP A 96 -22.08 1.86 -8.83
CA TRP A 96 -21.92 3.29 -9.12
C TRP A 96 -23.23 4.07 -8.94
N ILE A 97 -24.36 3.50 -9.39
CA ILE A 97 -25.68 4.10 -9.21
C ILE A 97 -25.99 4.23 -7.70
N ALA A 98 -25.77 3.16 -6.93
CA ALA A 98 -25.99 3.18 -5.49
C ALA A 98 -25.12 4.23 -4.79
N TYR A 99 -23.86 4.37 -5.21
CA TYR A 99 -22.96 5.35 -4.64
C TYR A 99 -23.36 6.80 -4.97
N ALA A 100 -23.71 7.07 -6.23
CA ALA A 100 -24.17 8.39 -6.64
C ALA A 100 -25.48 8.77 -5.93
N ASN A 101 -26.43 7.84 -5.82
CA ASN A 101 -27.68 8.05 -5.09
C ASN A 101 -27.46 8.32 -3.60
N TYR A 102 -26.48 7.65 -2.98
CA TYR A 102 -26.07 7.94 -1.60
C TYR A 102 -25.54 9.37 -1.42
N GLN A 103 -24.75 9.89 -2.37
CA GLN A 103 -24.30 11.28 -2.30
C GLN A 103 -25.44 12.26 -2.59
N ALA A 104 -26.32 11.95 -3.54
CA ALA A 104 -27.47 12.76 -3.89
C ALA A 104 -28.46 12.90 -2.72
N SER A 105 -28.76 11.81 -2.00
CA SER A 105 -29.64 11.83 -0.81
C SER A 105 -29.09 12.66 0.35
N ARG A 106 -27.79 12.99 0.31
CA ARG A 106 -27.12 13.90 1.25
C ARG A 106 -27.01 15.33 0.72
N ASN A 107 -27.75 15.68 -0.33
CA ASN A 107 -27.68 16.95 -1.04
C ASN A 107 -26.30 17.28 -1.64
N ARG A 108 -25.46 16.25 -1.88
CA ARG A 108 -24.13 16.41 -2.50
C ARG A 108 -24.18 16.13 -4.00
N HIS A 109 -25.05 16.84 -4.71
CA HIS A 109 -25.32 16.60 -6.14
C HIS A 109 -24.07 16.77 -7.02
N LYS A 110 -23.18 17.72 -6.71
CA LYS A 110 -21.90 17.88 -7.42
C LYS A 110 -21.00 16.64 -7.29
N THR A 111 -20.95 16.03 -6.11
CA THR A 111 -20.19 14.80 -5.88
C THR A 111 -20.83 13.62 -6.61
N ALA A 112 -22.17 13.52 -6.57
CA ALA A 112 -22.90 12.50 -7.31
C ALA A 112 -22.67 12.60 -8.84
N GLN A 113 -22.67 13.82 -9.39
CA GLN A 113 -22.31 14.08 -10.78
C GLN A 113 -20.90 13.58 -11.11
N LYS A 114 -19.90 13.92 -10.28
CA LYS A 114 -18.52 13.42 -10.47
C LYS A 114 -18.44 11.90 -10.47
N ILE A 115 -19.22 11.22 -9.62
CA ILE A 115 -19.29 9.75 -9.58
C ILE A 115 -19.85 9.18 -10.90
N TYR A 116 -20.93 9.75 -11.43
CA TYR A 116 -21.49 9.34 -12.73
C TYR A 116 -20.48 9.53 -13.87
N ILE A 117 -19.80 10.68 -13.93
CA ILE A 117 -18.78 10.97 -14.95
C ILE A 117 -17.61 9.99 -14.83
N ARG A 118 -17.11 9.74 -13.60
CA ARG A 118 -16.03 8.77 -13.34
C ARG A 118 -16.39 7.37 -13.82
N ALA A 119 -17.64 6.94 -13.63
CA ALA A 119 -18.11 5.64 -14.10
C ALA A 119 -18.19 5.56 -15.64
N LEU A 120 -18.72 6.60 -16.27
CA LEU A 120 -19.11 6.64 -17.69
C LEU A 120 -17.98 7.01 -18.65
N VAL A 121 -17.00 7.79 -18.20
CA VAL A 121 -15.91 8.34 -19.03
C VAL A 121 -14.53 7.96 -18.49
N GLY A 122 -14.41 7.72 -17.18
CA GLY A 122 -13.14 7.46 -16.52
C GLY A 122 -12.48 8.71 -15.95
N GLU A 123 -11.30 8.51 -15.38
CA GLU A 123 -10.46 9.53 -14.78
C GLU A 123 -9.14 9.57 -15.54
N ASN A 124 -8.62 10.76 -15.86
CA ASN A 124 -7.32 10.96 -16.54
C ASN A 124 -7.17 10.17 -17.85
N GLY A 125 -8.23 10.13 -18.68
CA GLY A 125 -8.18 9.47 -19.98
C GLY A 125 -8.16 7.92 -19.94
N MET A 126 -8.35 7.29 -18.77
CA MET A 126 -8.36 5.82 -18.64
C MET A 126 -9.59 5.13 -19.24
N GLY A 127 -10.52 5.88 -19.82
CA GLY A 127 -11.75 5.34 -20.41
C GLY A 127 -12.79 4.88 -19.37
N PRO A 128 -13.98 4.46 -19.85
CA PRO A 128 -15.11 4.09 -18.98
C PRO A 128 -14.75 2.94 -18.03
N LYS A 129 -15.11 3.08 -16.75
CA LYS A 129 -14.94 2.01 -15.75
C LYS A 129 -15.98 0.90 -15.94
N VAL A 130 -17.20 1.26 -16.34
CA VAL A 130 -18.27 0.28 -16.58
C VAL A 130 -18.24 -0.17 -18.03
N VAL A 131 -17.93 -1.46 -18.24
CA VAL A 131 -17.71 -2.04 -19.57
C VAL A 131 -19.02 -2.44 -20.25
N LYS A 132 -20.03 -2.88 -19.47
CA LYS A 132 -21.29 -3.39 -20.02
C LYS A 132 -22.17 -2.25 -20.52
N GLU A 133 -22.58 -2.32 -21.79
CA GLU A 133 -23.39 -1.26 -22.41
C GLU A 133 -24.78 -1.10 -21.78
N GLN A 134 -25.37 -2.20 -21.29
CA GLN A 134 -26.64 -2.18 -20.57
C GLN A 134 -26.53 -1.33 -19.27
N ASP A 135 -25.47 -1.55 -18.49
CA ASP A 135 -25.20 -0.83 -17.25
C ASP A 135 -24.90 0.65 -17.53
N ARG A 136 -24.16 0.94 -18.61
CA ARG A 136 -23.90 2.32 -19.05
C ARG A 136 -25.19 3.05 -19.42
N SER A 137 -26.10 2.37 -20.10
CA SER A 137 -27.41 2.92 -20.45
C SER A 137 -28.23 3.25 -19.19
N GLN A 138 -28.20 2.37 -18.18
CA GLN A 138 -28.83 2.63 -16.89
C GLN A 138 -28.19 3.80 -16.14
N LEU A 139 -26.86 3.90 -16.14
CA LEU A 139 -26.12 5.02 -15.54
C LEU A 139 -26.51 6.35 -16.18
N TRP A 140 -26.57 6.42 -17.51
CA TRP A 140 -26.99 7.62 -18.22
C TRP A 140 -28.43 8.04 -17.88
N ASN A 141 -29.35 7.09 -17.81
CA ASN A 141 -30.75 7.37 -17.46
C ASN A 141 -30.90 7.84 -16.00
N ASN A 142 -30.18 7.22 -15.06
CA ASN A 142 -30.17 7.64 -13.65
C ASN A 142 -29.53 9.02 -13.49
N PHE A 143 -28.43 9.29 -14.21
CA PHE A 143 -27.78 10.59 -14.20
C PHE A 143 -28.71 11.69 -14.73
N LEU A 144 -29.43 11.42 -15.83
CA LEU A 144 -30.43 12.35 -16.35
C LEU A 144 -31.56 12.62 -15.33
N SER A 145 -32.08 11.56 -14.70
CA SER A 145 -33.13 11.68 -13.68
C SER A 145 -32.67 12.56 -12.51
N MET A 146 -31.43 12.38 -12.04
CA MET A 146 -30.86 13.21 -10.97
C MET A 146 -30.74 14.68 -11.42
N MET A 147 -30.31 14.93 -12.66
CA MET A 147 -30.20 16.29 -13.19
C MET A 147 -31.58 16.97 -13.32
N HIS A 148 -32.62 16.24 -13.69
CA HIS A 148 -34.01 16.76 -13.71
C HIS A 148 -34.50 17.12 -12.31
N GLU A 149 -34.23 16.26 -11.32
CA GLU A 149 -34.59 16.50 -9.92
C GLU A 149 -33.93 17.76 -9.36
N VAL A 150 -32.62 17.93 -9.64
CA VAL A 150 -31.84 19.09 -9.15
C VAL A 150 -32.21 20.38 -9.88
N ALA A 151 -32.44 20.33 -11.19
CA ALA A 151 -32.74 21.51 -12.00
C ALA A 151 -34.22 21.95 -11.90
N GLY A 152 -35.09 21.11 -11.35
CA GLY A 152 -36.54 21.37 -11.28
C GLY A 152 -37.21 21.51 -12.65
N ASN A 153 -36.54 21.12 -13.73
CA ASN A 153 -36.96 21.31 -15.12
C ASN A 153 -36.63 20.06 -15.95
N ASN A 154 -37.64 19.47 -16.59
CA ASN A 154 -37.52 18.25 -17.41
C ASN A 154 -37.07 18.53 -18.86
N SER A 155 -36.43 19.67 -19.12
CA SER A 155 -36.08 20.10 -20.49
C SER A 155 -34.77 19.51 -21.01
N LEU A 156 -33.93 18.94 -20.15
CA LEU A 156 -32.66 18.34 -20.54
C LEU A 156 -32.90 16.98 -21.20
N SER A 157 -32.45 16.78 -22.43
CA SER A 157 -32.46 15.47 -23.10
C SER A 157 -31.20 14.65 -22.79
N LEU A 158 -31.29 13.33 -22.99
CA LEU A 158 -30.14 12.43 -22.81
C LEU A 158 -28.97 12.76 -23.76
N GLU A 159 -29.29 13.19 -24.98
CA GLU A 159 -28.28 13.57 -25.99
C GLU A 159 -27.54 14.83 -25.55
N GLN A 160 -28.27 15.86 -25.09
CA GLN A 160 -27.68 17.08 -24.55
C GLN A 160 -26.79 16.82 -23.33
N LEU A 161 -27.19 15.90 -22.44
CA LEU A 161 -26.37 15.50 -21.29
C LEU A 161 -25.07 14.80 -21.74
N LYS A 162 -25.15 13.88 -22.70
CA LYS A 162 -23.97 13.20 -23.25
C LYS A 162 -23.01 14.18 -23.92
N ASP A 163 -23.54 15.15 -24.66
CA ASP A 163 -22.71 16.15 -25.34
C ASP A 163 -22.05 17.12 -24.34
N ALA A 164 -22.77 17.53 -23.29
CA ALA A 164 -22.20 18.34 -22.20
C ALA A 164 -21.04 17.63 -21.50
N VAL A 165 -21.20 16.34 -21.17
CA VAL A 165 -20.14 15.54 -20.51
C VAL A 165 -18.94 15.36 -21.44
N LYS A 166 -19.13 15.17 -22.75
CA LYS A 166 -18.03 15.09 -23.72
C LYS A 166 -17.28 16.41 -23.85
N ALA A 167 -17.99 17.54 -23.85
CA ALA A 167 -17.38 18.86 -23.91
C ALA A 167 -16.51 19.15 -22.68
N GLU A 168 -17.00 18.77 -21.48
CA GLU A 168 -16.29 18.97 -20.21
C GLU A 168 -15.02 18.10 -20.09
N HIS A 169 -15.05 16.86 -20.61
CA HIS A 169 -13.90 15.94 -20.55
C HIS A 169 -12.84 16.21 -21.63
N GLY A 170 -13.15 17.02 -22.65
CA GLY A 170 -12.21 17.40 -23.72
C GLY A 170 -11.37 18.65 -23.42
N THR A 171 -11.70 19.40 -22.36
CA THR A 171 -11.00 20.62 -21.93
C THR A 171 -10.40 20.40 -20.56
N ASP A 172 -9.20 19.84 -20.50
CA ASP A 172 -8.36 19.86 -19.30
C ASP A 172 -7.96 21.32 -19.00
N GLY A 173 -8.70 21.98 -18.11
CA GLY A 173 -8.31 23.30 -17.61
C GLY A 173 -9.48 24.19 -17.20
N ASP A 174 -9.63 24.31 -15.89
CA ASP A 174 -10.39 25.34 -15.18
C ASP A 174 -11.90 25.10 -14.98
N GLY A 175 -12.32 25.20 -13.72
CA GLY A 175 -13.62 24.77 -13.26
C GLY A 175 -14.76 25.60 -13.83
N PHE A 176 -15.56 25.02 -14.72
CA PHE A 176 -16.88 25.53 -15.04
C PHE A 176 -17.95 24.80 -14.22
N THR A 177 -18.58 25.55 -13.32
CA THR A 177 -19.83 25.15 -12.67
C THR A 177 -20.94 25.27 -13.70
N ILE A 178 -21.80 24.25 -13.86
CA ILE A 178 -23.09 24.41 -14.55
C ILE A 178 -23.90 25.42 -13.73
N SER A 179 -23.71 26.70 -14.02
CA SER A 179 -24.47 27.83 -13.48
C SER A 179 -25.15 28.49 -14.67
N SER A 180 -26.25 27.90 -15.11
CA SER A 180 -27.25 28.61 -15.90
C SER A 180 -28.65 28.00 -15.78
N VAL A 181 -29.07 27.56 -14.59
CA VAL A 181 -30.47 27.67 -14.16
C VAL A 181 -30.45 27.90 -12.65
N ALA A 182 -31.15 28.95 -12.21
CA ALA A 182 -30.94 29.60 -10.92
C ALA A 182 -31.23 28.75 -9.69
N VAL A 183 -30.25 28.61 -8.79
CA VAL A 183 -30.47 28.48 -7.34
C VAL A 183 -29.35 29.23 -6.60
N LYS A 184 -29.72 30.25 -5.82
CA LYS A 184 -28.83 30.94 -4.88
C LYS A 184 -28.70 30.08 -3.61
N ALA A 185 -27.48 29.70 -3.26
CA ALA A 185 -27.10 29.37 -1.88
C ALA A 185 -25.61 29.70 -1.71
N GLU A 186 -25.34 30.64 -0.81
CA GLU A 186 -23.99 31.04 -0.38
C GLU A 186 -23.38 29.95 0.51
N GLU A 187 -22.12 29.58 0.27
CA GLU A 187 -21.27 29.05 1.33
C GLU A 187 -19.81 29.40 1.06
N GLN A 188 -19.20 30.09 2.03
CA GLN A 188 -17.80 30.48 2.09
C GLN A 188 -16.97 29.28 2.57
N VAL A 189 -15.88 28.97 1.87
CA VAL A 189 -14.79 28.17 2.43
C VAL A 189 -13.49 28.93 2.20
N THR A 190 -12.79 29.18 3.31
CA THR A 190 -11.52 29.90 3.41
C THR A 190 -10.35 29.05 2.94
N ASP A 191 -9.61 29.55 1.95
CA ASP A 191 -8.28 29.08 1.58
C ASP A 191 -7.23 29.65 2.56
N LEU A 192 -6.45 28.75 3.17
CA LEU A 192 -5.21 29.06 3.86
C LEU A 192 -4.19 27.99 3.45
N TYR A 193 -3.14 28.40 2.75
CA TYR A 193 -1.73 28.18 3.10
C TYR A 193 -0.86 28.60 1.90
N ASN A 194 -0.19 29.74 2.08
CA ASN A 194 0.86 30.22 1.20
C ASN A 194 2.07 30.43 2.12
N ASP A 195 3.14 29.68 1.94
CA ASP A 195 4.43 30.04 2.53
C ASP A 195 5.58 29.59 1.64
N THR A 196 6.40 30.57 1.31
CA THR A 196 7.54 30.52 0.39
C THR A 196 8.78 30.17 1.19
N TYR A 197 9.53 29.13 0.81
CA TYR A 197 10.86 28.87 1.37
C TYR A 197 11.93 28.87 0.27
N GLN A 198 12.90 29.77 0.46
CA GLN A 198 14.18 29.80 -0.25
C GLN A 198 15.11 28.72 0.32
N MET A 199 15.79 27.97 -0.55
CA MET A 199 16.81 27.00 -0.16
C MET A 199 18.19 27.51 -0.58
N ASP A 200 18.94 27.99 0.40
CA ASP A 200 20.40 28.05 0.33
C ASP A 200 21.01 26.74 0.85
N GLN A 201 22.14 26.35 0.25
CA GLN A 201 22.81 25.07 0.42
C GLN A 201 23.35 24.87 1.85
N VAL A 202 22.96 23.78 2.54
CA VAL A 202 23.59 23.35 3.80
C VAL A 202 23.72 21.83 3.87
N GLN A 203 24.91 21.35 4.21
CA GLN A 203 25.25 19.94 4.52
C GLN A 203 24.49 19.43 5.76
N PRO A 204 24.23 18.11 5.91
CA PRO A 204 23.33 17.62 6.94
C PRO A 204 23.97 17.70 8.34
N VAL A 205 23.48 18.63 9.15
CA VAL A 205 23.63 18.65 10.61
C VAL A 205 22.38 18.03 11.22
N VAL A 206 22.54 16.95 11.97
CA VAL A 206 21.46 16.25 12.68
C VAL A 206 21.03 17.10 13.88
N SER A 207 19.87 17.73 13.78
CA SER A 207 19.26 18.51 14.87
C SER A 207 18.31 17.63 15.68
N ASN A 208 18.58 17.47 16.97
CA ASN A 208 17.67 16.86 17.94
C ASN A 208 16.41 17.73 18.09
N VAL A 209 15.24 17.17 17.79
CA VAL A 209 13.94 17.81 18.05
C VAL A 209 13.36 17.24 19.33
N THR A 210 13.35 18.08 20.37
CA THR A 210 12.58 17.87 21.60
C THR A 210 11.26 18.64 21.45
N SER A 211 10.14 17.93 21.37
CA SER A 211 8.81 18.51 21.55
C SER A 211 7.94 17.54 22.35
N GLU A 212 7.80 17.86 23.63
CA GLU A 212 6.82 17.26 24.53
C GLU A 212 5.46 17.94 24.31
N GLU A 213 4.40 17.16 24.06
CA GLU A 213 3.03 17.52 24.46
C GLU A 213 2.30 16.30 25.05
N PRO A 214 1.44 16.50 26.08
CA PRO A 214 0.99 15.43 26.95
C PRO A 214 -0.35 14.83 26.50
N VAL A 215 -0.41 13.52 26.32
CA VAL A 215 -1.67 12.78 26.15
C VAL A 215 -2.15 12.25 27.51
N THR A 216 -3.35 12.67 27.91
CA THR A 216 -3.99 12.29 29.17
C THR A 216 -4.78 10.97 29.07
N LYS A 217 -4.40 10.03 29.95
CA LYS A 217 -5.21 9.08 30.77
C LYS A 217 -6.11 7.98 30.15
N LYS A 218 -5.80 6.76 30.64
CA LYS A 218 -6.56 5.49 30.91
C LYS A 218 -6.24 4.38 29.89
N ALA A 219 -5.89 3.14 30.27
CA ALA A 219 -6.31 2.36 31.45
C ALA A 219 -5.16 1.60 32.14
N LYS A 220 -5.34 1.37 33.44
CA LYS A 220 -4.45 0.63 34.34
C LYS A 220 -4.77 -0.86 34.21
N ILE A 221 -3.95 -1.61 33.48
CA ILE A 221 -3.85 -3.06 33.63
C ILE A 221 -2.49 -3.33 34.27
N MET A 222 -2.52 -3.75 35.53
CA MET A 222 -1.34 -4.22 36.25
C MET A 222 -0.95 -5.58 35.70
N ASP A 223 0.18 -5.64 35.01
CA ASP A 223 0.95 -6.87 34.88
C ASP A 223 2.38 -6.56 35.36
N SER A 224 2.63 -6.90 36.63
CA SER A 224 3.85 -6.55 37.37
C SER A 224 4.94 -7.60 37.14
N THR A 225 5.41 -7.73 35.91
CA THR A 225 6.57 -8.58 35.59
C THR A 225 7.40 -8.07 34.42
N ARG A 226 7.42 -6.76 34.15
CA ARG A 226 8.33 -6.17 33.17
C ARG A 226 9.62 -5.70 33.83
N PRO A 227 10.81 -6.12 33.36
CA PRO A 227 12.04 -5.40 33.67
C PRO A 227 11.88 -3.96 33.15
N SER A 228 11.86 -2.97 34.05
CA SER A 228 11.80 -1.57 33.65
C SER A 228 13.14 -1.16 33.08
N PHE A 229 13.26 -1.12 31.75
CA PHE A 229 14.40 -0.46 31.11
C PHE A 229 14.31 1.05 31.39
N SER A 230 15.42 1.66 31.82
CA SER A 230 15.48 3.12 31.93
C SER A 230 15.55 3.73 30.53
N LEU A 231 14.95 4.90 30.34
CA LEU A 231 15.02 5.66 29.08
C LEU A 231 16.48 5.86 28.65
N ALA A 232 17.37 6.17 29.60
CA ALA A 232 18.80 6.33 29.38
C ALA A 232 19.47 5.05 28.82
N SER A 233 19.03 3.86 29.23
CA SER A 233 19.54 2.60 28.67
C SER A 233 19.09 2.38 27.24
N VAL A 234 17.85 2.78 26.90
CA VAL A 234 17.32 2.70 25.54
C VAL A 234 18.05 3.69 24.64
N GLU A 235 18.23 4.93 25.07
CA GLU A 235 18.98 5.95 24.34
C GLU A 235 20.45 5.57 24.16
N SER A 236 21.11 5.02 25.19
CA SER A 236 22.49 4.55 25.07
C SER A 236 22.62 3.43 24.04
N TYR A 237 21.71 2.45 24.05
CA TYR A 237 21.69 1.36 23.07
C TYR A 237 21.38 1.86 21.66
N ALA A 238 20.41 2.79 21.53
CA ALA A 238 20.09 3.42 20.25
C ALA A 238 21.28 4.20 19.69
N ASN A 239 22.00 4.94 20.53
CA ASN A 239 23.20 5.67 20.12
C ASN A 239 24.36 4.74 19.73
N GLU A 240 24.56 3.64 20.46
CA GLU A 240 25.55 2.62 20.08
C GLU A 240 25.19 2.01 18.72
N LEU A 241 23.93 1.65 18.52
CA LEU A 241 23.42 1.10 17.28
C LEU A 241 23.55 2.11 16.12
N LEU A 242 23.18 3.37 16.34
CA LEU A 242 23.38 4.45 15.37
C LEU A 242 24.85 4.64 15.02
N THR A 243 25.75 4.52 15.99
CA THR A 243 27.20 4.62 15.74
C THR A 243 27.70 3.46 14.88
N LYS A 244 27.19 2.24 15.11
CA LYS A 244 27.47 1.07 14.27
C LYS A 244 26.86 1.18 12.87
N ILE A 245 25.71 1.84 12.74
CA ILE A 245 24.96 2.00 11.48
C ILE A 245 25.45 3.17 10.62
N LYS A 246 25.99 4.24 11.24
CA LYS A 246 26.36 5.51 10.57
C LYS A 246 27.30 5.35 9.38
N LYS A 247 28.02 4.24 9.29
CA LYS A 247 28.79 3.87 8.09
C LYS A 247 28.49 2.42 7.76
N LEU A 248 28.10 2.19 6.52
CA LEU A 248 28.05 0.83 5.97
C LEU A 248 29.47 0.24 6.11
N PRO A 249 29.63 -1.03 6.50
CA PRO A 249 30.94 -1.64 6.49
C PRO A 249 31.61 -1.45 5.11
N ALA A 250 32.91 -1.17 5.11
CA ALA A 250 33.65 -0.90 3.87
C ALA A 250 33.56 -2.09 2.90
N GLU A 251 33.50 -3.31 3.45
CA GLU A 251 33.29 -4.56 2.70
C GLU A 251 31.95 -4.54 1.96
N ASN A 252 30.82 -4.35 2.66
CA ASN A 252 29.51 -4.23 2.03
C ASN A 252 29.44 -3.09 1.01
N THR A 253 30.14 -1.97 1.26
CA THR A 253 30.19 -0.83 0.33
C THR A 253 30.90 -1.23 -0.96
N ALA A 254 32.06 -1.88 -0.85
CA ALA A 254 32.82 -2.38 -1.99
C ALA A 254 32.04 -3.45 -2.76
N GLU A 255 31.34 -4.33 -2.06
CA GLU A 255 30.48 -5.36 -2.63
C GLU A 255 29.30 -4.76 -3.42
N TRP A 256 28.62 -3.75 -2.86
CA TRP A 256 27.57 -3.01 -3.59
C TRP A 256 28.10 -2.31 -4.84
N LEU A 257 29.27 -1.65 -4.74
CA LEU A 257 29.92 -1.02 -5.88
C LEU A 257 30.32 -2.05 -6.94
N ALA A 258 30.80 -3.24 -6.53
CA ALA A 258 31.13 -4.33 -7.44
C ALA A 258 29.87 -4.89 -8.13
N LEU A 259 28.75 -4.98 -7.41
CA LEU A 259 27.47 -5.44 -7.94
C LEU A 259 26.87 -4.45 -8.95
N ASP A 260 26.99 -3.14 -8.69
CA ASP A 260 26.54 -2.10 -9.62
C ASP A 260 27.43 -2.02 -10.88
N GLY A 261 28.74 -2.29 -10.73
CA GLY A 261 29.71 -2.16 -11.80
C GLY A 261 29.78 -0.73 -12.34
N THR A 262 29.47 -0.54 -13.62
CA THR A 262 29.37 0.78 -14.26
C THR A 262 27.94 1.32 -14.30
N SER A 263 26.97 0.58 -13.77
CA SER A 263 25.55 0.96 -13.77
C SER A 263 25.26 1.94 -12.64
N PHE A 264 24.10 2.60 -12.72
CA PHE A 264 23.62 3.42 -11.61
C PHE A 264 23.29 2.55 -10.39
N PRO A 265 23.54 3.04 -9.17
CA PRO A 265 23.15 2.33 -7.96
C PRO A 265 21.66 2.00 -7.97
N PHE A 266 21.32 0.72 -7.83
CA PHE A 266 19.94 0.29 -7.70
C PHE A 266 19.51 0.21 -6.23
N ILE A 267 18.21 0.46 -6.01
CA ILE A 267 17.56 0.33 -4.71
C ILE A 267 17.41 -1.18 -4.40
N PRO A 268 17.93 -1.68 -3.26
CA PRO A 268 17.80 -3.08 -2.91
C PRO A 268 16.34 -3.47 -2.70
N THR A 269 16.01 -4.75 -2.93
CA THR A 269 14.70 -5.29 -2.55
C THR A 269 14.50 -5.18 -1.04
N PRO A 270 13.42 -4.56 -0.54
CA PRO A 270 13.21 -4.41 0.89
C PRO A 270 13.00 -5.78 1.55
N LEU A 271 13.45 -5.91 2.81
CA LEU A 271 13.21 -7.13 3.60
C LEU A 271 11.73 -7.32 3.93
N PHE A 272 10.99 -6.22 4.08
CA PHE A 272 9.56 -6.22 4.37
C PHE A 272 8.80 -5.60 3.21
N SER A 273 7.75 -6.29 2.74
CA SER A 273 6.80 -5.74 1.79
C SER A 273 5.82 -4.76 2.46
N PRO A 274 5.23 -3.81 1.71
CA PRO A 274 4.21 -2.89 2.23
C PRO A 274 2.98 -3.61 2.80
N SER A 275 2.66 -4.80 2.28
CA SER A 275 1.52 -5.61 2.71
C SER A 275 1.99 -6.98 3.19
N PRO A 276 1.38 -7.53 4.27
CA PRO A 276 1.72 -8.87 4.74
C PRO A 276 1.35 -9.90 3.65
N PRO A 277 2.24 -10.84 3.34
CA PRO A 277 1.92 -11.89 2.39
C PRO A 277 0.84 -12.80 2.95
N ARG A 278 -0.06 -13.26 2.08
CA ARG A 278 -1.02 -14.30 2.43
C ARG A 278 -0.28 -15.63 2.48
N LEU A 279 -0.18 -16.19 3.68
CA LEU A 279 0.34 -17.52 3.87
C LEU A 279 -0.79 -18.52 3.61
N SER A 280 -0.65 -19.33 2.57
CA SER A 280 -1.48 -20.52 2.30
C SER A 280 -1.52 -21.44 3.52
N ASP A 281 -0.37 -21.61 4.17
CA ASP A 281 -0.18 -22.35 5.41
C ASP A 281 0.31 -21.41 6.53
N PRO A 282 -0.43 -21.27 7.65
CA PRO A 282 0.00 -20.46 8.79
C PRO A 282 1.32 -20.92 9.43
N SER A 283 1.81 -22.12 9.10
CA SER A 283 3.13 -22.60 9.53
C SER A 283 4.29 -21.92 8.79
N GLY A 284 4.05 -21.34 7.61
CA GLY A 284 5.09 -20.78 6.74
C GLY A 284 5.99 -21.82 6.06
N LYS A 285 5.68 -23.12 6.17
CA LYS A 285 6.49 -24.23 5.61
C LYS A 285 6.72 -24.11 4.12
N GLU A 286 5.70 -23.75 3.33
CA GLU A 286 5.84 -23.63 1.88
C GLU A 286 6.82 -22.53 1.48
N LEU A 287 6.90 -21.46 2.27
CA LEU A 287 7.76 -20.32 2.02
C LEU A 287 9.20 -20.53 2.54
N LEU A 288 9.34 -21.18 3.70
CA LEU A 288 10.60 -21.23 4.46
C LEU A 288 11.28 -22.60 4.45
N GLY A 289 10.55 -23.65 4.09
CA GLY A 289 10.92 -25.03 4.41
C GLY A 289 10.66 -25.38 5.87
N SER A 290 10.54 -26.69 6.15
CA SER A 290 10.16 -27.22 7.47
C SER A 290 11.11 -26.78 8.60
N ASP A 291 12.42 -26.76 8.35
CA ASP A 291 13.42 -26.52 9.38
C ASP A 291 13.43 -25.07 9.87
N ILE A 292 13.38 -24.11 8.94
CA ILE A 292 13.37 -22.68 9.26
C ILE A 292 12.02 -22.31 9.88
N ALA A 293 10.91 -22.79 9.31
CA ALA A 293 9.57 -22.60 9.87
C ALA A 293 9.50 -23.08 11.32
N LEU A 294 10.00 -24.29 11.61
CA LEU A 294 10.02 -24.84 12.96
C LEU A 294 10.90 -24.03 13.92
N LYS A 295 12.07 -23.55 13.48
CA LYS A 295 12.93 -22.65 14.28
C LYS A 295 12.21 -21.35 14.63
N LEU A 296 11.54 -20.72 13.66
CA LEU A 296 10.80 -19.48 13.88
C LEU A 296 9.58 -19.68 14.79
N ILE A 297 8.80 -20.74 14.58
CA ILE A 297 7.65 -21.06 15.43
C ILE A 297 8.09 -21.22 16.89
N ARG A 298 9.18 -21.96 17.14
CA ARG A 298 9.75 -22.12 18.49
C ARG A 298 10.24 -20.80 19.09
N LEU A 299 10.88 -19.96 18.28
CA LEU A 299 11.29 -18.61 18.69
C LEU A 299 10.08 -17.76 19.09
N LEU A 300 8.98 -17.84 18.33
CA LEU A 300 7.75 -17.08 18.59
C LEU A 300 6.91 -17.61 19.77
N ILE A 301 7.03 -18.90 20.10
CA ILE A 301 6.42 -19.51 21.29
C ILE A 301 7.19 -19.13 22.57
N GLY A 302 8.50 -18.83 22.46
CA GLY A 302 9.35 -18.49 23.62
C GLY A 302 9.79 -19.72 24.42
N GLY A 303 10.05 -20.84 23.73
CA GLY A 303 10.27 -22.13 24.36
C GLY A 303 11.54 -22.83 23.90
N ASN A 304 12.71 -22.29 24.24
CA ASN A 304 13.94 -23.09 24.30
C ASN A 304 14.71 -22.71 25.56
N GLY A 305 14.31 -23.35 26.66
CA GLY A 305 14.84 -23.08 27.98
C GLY A 305 16.36 -22.85 28.03
N LYS A 306 16.71 -21.78 28.74
CA LYS A 306 18.02 -21.42 29.35
C LYS A 306 18.74 -20.18 28.81
N SER A 307 18.24 -19.48 27.78
CA SER A 307 18.88 -18.23 27.33
C SER A 307 17.94 -17.25 26.58
N ASP A 308 16.64 -17.27 26.84
CA ASP A 308 15.68 -16.45 26.08
C ASP A 308 15.77 -14.96 26.46
N LYS A 309 16.73 -14.27 25.83
CA LYS A 309 16.92 -12.81 25.89
C LYS A 309 15.72 -12.04 25.29
N TYR A 310 14.92 -12.70 24.44
CA TYR A 310 13.78 -12.10 23.75
C TYR A 310 12.57 -13.04 23.83
N CYS A 311 11.41 -12.51 24.22
CA CYS A 311 10.15 -13.23 24.07
C CYS A 311 9.64 -13.11 22.63
N GLY A 312 8.82 -14.06 22.18
CA GLY A 312 8.24 -14.03 20.85
C GLY A 312 7.45 -12.75 20.55
N ARG A 313 6.98 -12.02 21.57
CA ARG A 313 6.39 -10.69 21.42
C ARG A 313 7.42 -9.63 21.05
N SER A 314 8.55 -9.57 21.76
CA SER A 314 9.63 -8.62 21.44
C SER A 314 10.16 -8.81 20.02
N ILE A 315 10.26 -10.06 19.55
CA ILE A 315 10.67 -10.34 18.16
C ILE A 315 9.69 -9.72 17.16
N LEU A 316 8.38 -9.88 17.39
CA LEU A 316 7.37 -9.29 16.51
C LEU A 316 7.35 -7.76 16.58
N GLU A 317 7.52 -7.16 17.76
CA GLU A 317 7.64 -5.70 17.92
C GLU A 317 8.89 -5.15 17.20
N ILE A 318 10.02 -5.87 17.24
CA ILE A 318 11.23 -5.52 16.49
C ILE A 318 10.98 -5.60 14.97
N CYS A 319 10.27 -6.63 14.50
CA CYS A 319 9.95 -6.79 13.08
C CYS A 319 8.98 -5.71 12.60
N GLU A 320 7.97 -5.38 13.39
CA GLU A 320 7.04 -4.28 13.13
C GLU A 320 7.77 -2.94 13.04
N ALA A 321 8.71 -2.67 13.96
CA ALA A 321 9.55 -1.48 13.90
C ALA A 321 10.42 -1.46 12.62
N CYS A 322 11.00 -2.59 12.21
CA CYS A 322 11.76 -2.69 10.96
C CYS A 322 10.89 -2.42 9.74
N TRP A 323 9.70 -2.99 9.68
CA TRP A 323 8.73 -2.72 8.62
C TRP A 323 8.33 -1.24 8.58
N LEU A 324 8.07 -0.62 9.73
CA LEU A 324 7.74 0.81 9.81
C LEU A 324 8.89 1.69 9.32
N MET A 325 10.14 1.35 9.65
CA MET A 325 11.31 2.08 9.14
C MET A 325 11.38 2.07 7.60
N THR A 326 11.05 0.94 6.96
CA THR A 326 10.95 0.86 5.49
C THR A 326 9.89 1.84 4.98
N GLY A 327 8.67 1.79 5.51
CA GLY A 327 7.59 2.68 5.06
C GLY A 327 7.87 4.16 5.30
N LEU A 328 8.53 4.50 6.41
CA LEU A 328 8.97 5.87 6.68
C LEU A 328 10.00 6.35 5.65
N LYS A 329 10.95 5.49 5.28
CA LYS A 329 12.00 5.83 4.32
C LYS A 329 11.48 5.90 2.89
N GLU A 330 10.56 5.03 2.50
CA GLU A 330 9.83 5.12 1.22
C GLU A 330 9.08 6.44 1.10
N ARG A 331 8.37 6.86 2.15
CA ARG A 331 7.67 8.15 2.18
C ARG A 331 8.62 9.34 2.09
N GLU A 332 9.78 9.28 2.73
CA GLU A 332 10.82 10.32 2.63
C GLU A 332 11.38 10.42 1.21
N ALA A 333 11.74 9.27 0.61
CA ALA A 333 12.23 9.19 -0.77
C ALA A 333 11.22 9.72 -1.80
N ALA A 334 9.93 9.38 -1.62
CA ALA A 334 8.84 9.91 -2.45
C ALA A 334 8.77 11.44 -2.38
N LYS A 335 8.79 12.01 -1.18
CA LYS A 335 8.79 13.47 -0.98
C LYS A 335 9.99 14.16 -1.61
N MET A 336 11.19 13.58 -1.50
CA MET A 336 12.39 14.15 -2.14
C MET A 336 12.27 14.14 -3.67
N THR A 337 11.71 13.07 -4.24
CA THR A 337 11.50 12.93 -5.68
C THR A 337 10.46 13.93 -6.18
N GLU A 338 9.31 14.01 -5.53
CA GLU A 338 8.25 14.98 -5.84
C GLU A 338 8.75 16.43 -5.74
N ALA A 339 9.55 16.74 -4.70
CA ALA A 339 10.11 18.07 -4.53
C ALA A 339 11.11 18.43 -5.64
N LEU A 340 11.97 17.50 -6.05
CA LEU A 340 12.88 17.71 -7.17
C LEU A 340 12.11 17.86 -8.49
N ASP A 341 11.14 17.00 -8.76
CA ASP A 341 10.36 17.06 -10.00
C ASP A 341 9.58 18.37 -10.11
N LYS A 342 8.94 18.82 -9.03
CA LYS A 342 8.27 20.12 -8.98
C LYS A 342 9.24 21.26 -9.27
N LYS A 343 10.42 21.26 -8.64
CA LYS A 343 11.45 22.27 -8.89
C LYS A 343 11.90 22.27 -10.36
N LEU A 344 12.16 21.09 -10.92
CA LEU A 344 12.57 20.96 -12.32
C LEU A 344 11.48 21.42 -13.28
N GLU A 345 10.21 21.15 -12.98
CA GLU A 345 9.07 21.64 -13.76
C GLU A 345 8.99 23.18 -13.78
N ASP A 346 9.16 23.81 -12.62
CA ASP A 346 9.20 25.27 -12.50
C ASP A 346 10.39 25.87 -13.26
N ASP A 347 11.57 25.25 -13.16
CA ASP A 347 12.77 25.67 -13.89
C ASP A 347 12.61 25.49 -15.42
N VAL A 348 11.94 24.43 -15.89
CA VAL A 348 11.60 24.25 -17.31
C VAL A 348 10.70 25.38 -17.80
N LYS A 349 9.62 25.68 -17.07
CA LYS A 349 8.68 26.75 -17.45
C LYS A 349 9.39 28.10 -17.56
N LYS A 350 10.25 28.41 -16.58
CA LYS A 350 11.05 29.63 -16.58
C LYS A 350 11.99 29.69 -17.79
N MET A 351 12.70 28.60 -18.08
CA MET A 351 13.59 28.50 -19.22
C MET A 351 12.84 28.67 -20.55
N GLU A 352 11.66 28.07 -20.70
CA GLU A 352 10.85 28.22 -21.92
C GLU A 352 10.40 29.67 -22.14
N ILE A 353 9.96 30.37 -21.08
CA ILE A 353 9.65 31.81 -21.15
C ILE A 353 10.87 32.62 -21.60
N ASP A 354 12.06 32.34 -21.06
CA ASP A 354 13.29 33.03 -21.43
C ASP A 354 13.69 32.78 -22.89
N LEU A 355 13.55 31.53 -23.37
CA LEU A 355 13.84 31.17 -24.76
C LEU A 355 12.86 31.85 -25.74
N ASP A 356 11.57 31.89 -25.42
CA ASP A 356 10.55 32.56 -26.22
C ASP A 356 10.75 34.06 -26.28
N ALA A 357 11.11 34.68 -25.14
CA ALA A 357 11.45 36.10 -25.09
C ALA A 357 12.65 36.43 -26.00
N ARG A 358 13.69 35.59 -26.02
CA ARG A 358 14.86 35.76 -26.91
C ARG A 358 14.48 35.61 -28.38
N LEU A 359 13.61 34.65 -28.71
CA LEU A 359 13.17 34.44 -30.09
C LEU A 359 12.35 35.63 -30.60
N SER A 360 11.49 36.21 -29.74
CA SER A 360 10.64 37.36 -30.07
C SER A 360 11.45 38.61 -30.47
N VAL A 361 12.62 38.83 -29.86
CA VAL A 361 13.48 40.00 -30.15
C VAL A 361 14.52 39.76 -31.26
N ALA A 362 14.66 38.53 -31.76
CA ALA A 362 15.77 38.13 -32.63
C ALA A 362 15.73 38.74 -34.05
N GLY A 363 14.55 39.13 -34.55
CA GLY A 363 14.37 39.71 -35.88
C GLY A 363 15.01 38.86 -36.99
N ALA A 364 15.91 39.47 -37.78
CA ALA A 364 16.60 38.78 -38.88
C ALA A 364 17.52 37.61 -38.42
N ALA A 365 17.89 37.56 -37.14
CA ALA A 365 18.73 36.51 -36.57
C ALA A 365 17.93 35.32 -35.98
N ALA A 366 16.60 35.25 -36.20
CA ALA A 366 15.72 34.25 -35.60
C ALA A 366 16.19 32.80 -35.78
N ILE A 367 16.72 32.43 -36.96
CA ILE A 367 17.21 31.07 -37.23
C ILE A 367 18.39 30.70 -36.32
N ALA A 368 19.34 31.62 -36.15
CA ALA A 368 20.51 31.38 -35.29
C ALA A 368 20.10 31.30 -33.81
N VAL A 369 19.17 32.15 -33.38
CA VAL A 369 18.62 32.13 -32.02
C VAL A 369 17.84 30.84 -31.75
N GLN A 370 17.06 30.35 -32.72
CA GLN A 370 16.34 29.09 -32.59
C GLN A 370 17.30 27.89 -32.41
N GLN A 371 18.40 27.85 -33.18
CA GLN A 371 19.42 26.81 -33.01
C GLN A 371 20.11 26.91 -31.64
N MET A 372 20.41 28.12 -31.18
CA MET A 372 20.97 28.37 -29.85
C MET A 372 20.02 27.89 -28.75
N ASN A 373 18.73 28.27 -28.84
CA ASN A 373 17.67 27.87 -27.92
C ASN A 373 17.50 26.35 -27.87
N ALA A 374 17.58 25.66 -29.02
CA ALA A 374 17.53 24.20 -29.06
C ALA A 374 18.71 23.55 -28.32
N ASN A 375 19.92 24.08 -28.50
CA ASN A 375 21.12 23.60 -27.80
C ASN A 375 21.04 23.84 -26.28
N GLU A 376 20.55 25.01 -25.86
CA GLU A 376 20.33 25.35 -24.46
C GLU A 376 19.26 24.46 -23.82
N LYS A 377 18.13 24.24 -24.51
CA LYS A 377 17.08 23.31 -24.08
C LYS A 377 17.62 21.89 -23.91
N ASN A 378 18.39 21.39 -24.87
CA ASN A 378 19.00 20.06 -24.77
C ASN A 378 19.99 19.95 -23.60
N SER A 379 20.80 20.99 -23.40
CA SER A 379 21.75 21.04 -22.28
C SER A 379 21.04 21.11 -20.93
N PHE A 380 19.94 21.86 -20.86
CA PHE A 380 19.10 21.95 -19.68
C PHE A 380 18.43 20.61 -19.35
N ILE A 381 17.84 19.93 -20.34
CA ILE A 381 17.25 18.59 -20.16
C ILE A 381 18.30 17.59 -19.69
N ALA A 382 19.52 17.63 -20.24
CA ALA A 382 20.62 16.79 -19.77
C ALA A 382 20.98 17.07 -18.30
N SER A 383 20.97 18.34 -17.88
CA SER A 383 21.18 18.73 -16.47
C SER A 383 20.05 18.22 -15.56
N CYS A 384 18.78 18.35 -15.96
CA CYS A 384 17.64 17.79 -15.22
C CYS A 384 17.77 16.27 -15.03
N ASN A 385 18.13 15.55 -16.10
CA ASN A 385 18.34 14.11 -16.05
C ASN A 385 19.50 13.74 -15.12
N SER A 386 20.60 14.51 -15.15
CA SER A 386 21.71 14.32 -14.22
C SER A 386 21.32 14.56 -12.76
N GLN A 387 20.46 15.54 -12.46
CA GLN A 387 19.96 15.80 -11.11
C GLN A 387 19.06 14.66 -10.61
N ARG A 388 18.16 14.14 -11.47
CA ARG A 388 17.34 12.97 -11.15
C ARG A 388 18.18 11.72 -10.88
N GLN A 389 19.18 11.47 -11.72
CA GLN A 389 20.12 10.36 -11.51
C GLN A 389 20.91 10.50 -10.20
N HIS A 390 21.34 11.72 -9.87
CA HIS A 390 22.03 11.98 -8.61
C HIS A 390 21.13 11.71 -7.39
N LEU A 391 19.88 12.18 -7.41
CA LEU A 391 18.92 11.90 -6.34
C LEU A 391 18.62 10.41 -6.23
N GLN A 392 18.43 9.72 -7.36
CA GLN A 392 18.20 8.27 -7.36
C GLN A 392 19.37 7.50 -6.76
N ALA A 393 20.61 7.88 -7.09
CA ALA A 393 21.80 7.28 -6.50
C ALA A 393 21.86 7.51 -4.98
N LEU A 394 21.49 8.70 -4.51
CA LEU A 394 21.40 9.01 -3.08
C LEU A 394 20.35 8.13 -2.39
N ILE A 395 19.13 8.06 -2.93
CA ILE A 395 18.04 7.22 -2.41
C ILE A 395 18.49 5.75 -2.35
N ALA A 396 19.11 5.23 -3.42
CA ALA A 396 19.62 3.87 -3.44
C ALA A 396 20.61 3.58 -2.31
N TRP A 397 21.56 4.47 -2.04
CA TRP A 397 22.48 4.33 -0.92
C TRP A 397 21.78 4.35 0.43
N GLU A 398 20.80 5.23 0.62
CA GLU A 398 20.03 5.29 1.86
C GLU A 398 19.26 3.98 2.13
N PHE A 399 18.66 3.38 1.10
CA PHE A 399 17.99 2.08 1.23
C PHE A 399 18.98 0.93 1.50
N ARG A 400 20.20 0.98 0.96
CA ARG A 400 21.27 0.01 1.30
C ARG A 400 21.67 0.11 2.76
N HIS A 401 21.81 1.34 3.26
CA HIS A 401 22.06 1.60 4.69
C HIS A 401 20.90 1.09 5.56
N LEU A 402 19.66 1.36 5.17
CA LEU A 402 18.49 0.87 5.89
C LEU A 402 18.45 -0.67 5.93
N MET A 403 18.67 -1.34 4.80
CA MET A 403 18.68 -2.79 4.72
C MET A 403 19.76 -3.40 5.63
N ALA A 404 20.99 -2.88 5.57
CA ALA A 404 22.07 -3.33 6.45
C ALA A 404 21.75 -3.11 7.93
N SER A 405 21.09 -2.01 8.27
CA SER A 405 20.65 -1.70 9.63
C SER A 405 19.60 -2.70 10.11
N GLN A 406 18.60 -3.00 9.28
CA GLN A 406 17.58 -4.00 9.59
C GLN A 406 18.20 -5.39 9.76
N GLN A 407 19.10 -5.80 8.85
CA GLN A 407 19.83 -7.07 8.97
C GLN A 407 20.61 -7.15 10.30
N MET A 408 21.28 -6.07 10.71
CA MET A 408 21.99 -6.01 11.99
C MET A 408 21.06 -6.10 13.19
N ILE A 409 19.93 -5.39 13.18
CA ILE A 409 18.92 -5.43 14.25
C ILE A 409 18.36 -6.85 14.39
N LEU A 410 17.98 -7.48 13.28
CA LEU A 410 17.41 -8.82 13.25
C LEU A 410 18.44 -9.90 13.62
N THR A 411 19.71 -9.70 13.26
CA THR A 411 20.84 -10.53 13.73
C THR A 411 20.98 -10.45 15.25
N ASN A 412 20.95 -9.24 15.81
CA ASN A 412 21.05 -9.03 17.26
C ASN A 412 19.84 -9.59 18.02
N ALA A 413 18.68 -9.65 17.37
CA ALA A 413 17.47 -10.28 17.89
C ALA A 413 17.50 -11.82 17.79
N GLY A 414 18.53 -12.40 17.16
CA GLY A 414 18.72 -13.85 17.06
C GLY A 414 17.79 -14.53 16.07
N LEU A 415 17.34 -13.82 15.03
CA LEU A 415 16.54 -14.46 13.98
C LEU A 415 17.38 -15.48 13.19
N PRO A 416 16.83 -16.68 12.89
CA PRO A 416 17.49 -17.65 12.02
C PRO A 416 17.88 -17.05 10.66
N GLU A 417 19.01 -17.49 10.09
CA GLU A 417 19.55 -17.02 8.80
C GLU A 417 19.96 -15.53 8.75
N PHE A 418 19.90 -14.80 9.87
CA PHE A 418 20.48 -13.46 10.00
C PHE A 418 21.86 -13.55 10.67
N ASN A 419 22.92 -13.42 9.86
CA ASN A 419 24.32 -13.52 10.29
C ASN A 419 25.07 -12.17 10.16
N GLY A 420 24.34 -11.07 10.20
CA GLY A 420 24.84 -9.72 9.94
C GLY A 420 24.42 -9.17 8.57
N PRO A 421 24.90 -7.96 8.23
CA PRO A 421 24.65 -7.34 6.94
C PRO A 421 25.21 -8.18 5.80
N THR A 422 24.40 -8.44 4.77
CA THR A 422 24.80 -9.23 3.60
C THR A 422 24.18 -8.67 2.33
N ILE A 423 24.93 -8.75 1.23
CA ILE A 423 24.42 -8.42 -0.12
C ILE A 423 24.14 -9.66 -0.97
N ASP A 424 24.39 -10.86 -0.44
CA ASP A 424 24.19 -12.11 -1.18
C ASP A 424 22.70 -12.31 -1.49
N GLY A 425 22.36 -12.41 -2.78
CA GLY A 425 20.97 -12.50 -3.22
C GLY A 425 20.24 -13.72 -2.66
N THR A 426 20.94 -14.83 -2.44
CA THR A 426 20.35 -16.05 -1.86
C THR A 426 19.99 -15.82 -0.38
N SER A 427 20.89 -15.20 0.37
CA SER A 427 20.69 -14.84 1.77
C SER A 427 19.58 -13.80 1.92
N ILE A 428 19.57 -12.76 1.08
CA ILE A 428 18.51 -11.74 1.05
C ILE A 428 17.16 -12.39 0.76
N TYR A 429 17.07 -13.28 -0.23
CA TYR A 429 15.82 -13.98 -0.55
C TYR A 429 15.25 -14.75 0.67
N LYS A 430 16.11 -15.49 1.38
CA LYS A 430 15.73 -16.18 2.61
C LYS A 430 15.29 -15.20 3.71
N GLN A 431 16.03 -14.12 3.90
CA GLN A 431 15.71 -13.10 4.90
C GLN A 431 14.37 -12.42 4.60
N THR A 432 14.09 -12.09 3.34
CA THR A 432 12.80 -11.55 2.89
C THR A 432 11.66 -12.54 3.12
N ALA A 433 11.88 -13.84 2.88
CA ALA A 433 10.91 -14.89 3.17
C ALA A 433 10.61 -15.01 4.68
N ILE A 434 11.63 -14.90 5.53
CA ILE A 434 11.49 -14.90 6.99
C ILE A 434 10.72 -13.65 7.46
N CYS A 435 11.10 -12.47 6.98
CA CYS A 435 10.42 -11.21 7.30
C CYS A 435 8.97 -11.21 6.82
N SER A 436 8.70 -11.82 5.67
CA SER A 436 7.36 -12.06 5.13
C SER A 436 6.50 -12.89 6.10
N PHE A 437 7.02 -14.01 6.58
CA PHE A 437 6.32 -14.83 7.59
C PHE A 437 6.07 -14.05 8.88
N LEU A 438 7.08 -13.33 9.39
CA LEU A 438 6.97 -12.54 10.62
C LEU A 438 5.98 -11.38 10.49
N HIS A 439 5.90 -10.77 9.30
CA HIS A 439 4.92 -9.74 8.97
C HIS A 439 3.49 -10.27 9.14
N SER A 440 3.20 -11.42 8.55
CA SER A 440 1.90 -12.08 8.71
C SER A 440 1.65 -12.49 10.16
N ALA A 441 2.68 -12.97 10.86
CA ALA A 441 2.59 -13.40 12.26
C ALA A 441 2.21 -12.27 13.22
N PHE A 442 2.80 -11.07 13.10
CA PHE A 442 2.41 -9.95 13.97
C PHE A 442 1.02 -9.40 13.62
N PHE A 443 0.64 -9.39 12.34
CA PHE A 443 -0.71 -9.00 11.94
C PHE A 443 -1.76 -9.96 12.51
N ILE A 444 -1.53 -11.27 12.43
CA ILE A 444 -2.39 -12.29 13.02
C ILE A 444 -2.43 -12.11 14.54
N ARG A 445 -1.29 -11.93 15.21
CA ARG A 445 -1.25 -11.73 16.66
C ARG A 445 -2.07 -10.51 17.09
N ASN A 446 -1.98 -9.40 16.36
CA ASN A 446 -2.77 -8.20 16.63
C ASN A 446 -4.27 -8.43 16.43
N LYS A 447 -4.65 -9.32 15.49
CA LYS A 447 -6.05 -9.64 15.19
C LYS A 447 -6.69 -10.60 16.21
N ILE A 448 -6.00 -11.68 16.59
CA ILE A 448 -6.59 -12.76 17.41
C ILE A 448 -6.12 -12.75 18.87
N GLY A 449 -5.13 -11.93 19.21
CA GLY A 449 -4.51 -11.87 20.53
C GLY A 449 -3.30 -12.81 20.70
N GLU A 450 -2.48 -12.51 21.71
CA GLU A 450 -1.20 -13.19 21.97
C GLU A 450 -1.39 -14.68 22.31
N ASP A 451 -2.27 -15.01 23.25
CA ASP A 451 -2.50 -16.38 23.71
C ASP A 451 -3.06 -17.28 22.60
N ALA A 452 -4.05 -16.77 21.85
CA ALA A 452 -4.65 -17.50 20.73
C ALA A 452 -3.60 -17.78 19.64
N HIS A 453 -2.77 -16.78 19.33
CA HIS A 453 -1.67 -16.95 18.37
C HIS A 453 -0.64 -17.98 18.87
N ILE A 454 -0.24 -17.94 20.14
CA ILE A 454 0.70 -18.92 20.72
C ILE A 454 0.11 -20.35 20.65
N ASN A 455 -1.17 -20.53 20.97
CA ASN A 455 -1.82 -21.84 20.87
C ASN A 455 -1.89 -22.35 19.44
N MET A 456 -2.15 -21.46 18.47
CA MET A 456 -2.06 -21.78 17.04
C MET A 456 -0.64 -22.23 16.66
N LEU A 457 0.38 -21.49 17.07
CA LEU A 457 1.79 -21.81 16.79
C LEU A 457 2.20 -23.16 17.40
N LYS A 458 1.77 -23.48 18.62
CA LYS A 458 2.02 -24.79 19.25
C LYS A 458 1.41 -25.95 18.45
N SER A 459 0.20 -25.76 17.93
CA SER A 459 -0.44 -26.75 17.05
C SER A 459 0.34 -26.95 15.75
N GLN A 460 0.83 -25.86 15.14
CA GLN A 460 1.67 -25.93 13.95
C GLN A 460 3.03 -26.57 14.25
N GLU A 461 3.63 -26.31 15.43
CA GLU A 461 4.89 -26.93 15.83
C GLU A 461 4.79 -28.46 15.86
N VAL A 462 3.71 -29.00 16.43
CA VAL A 462 3.45 -30.45 16.47
C VAL A 462 3.30 -31.00 15.05
N ARG A 463 2.46 -30.36 14.23
CA ARG A 463 2.24 -30.77 12.83
C ARG A 463 3.53 -30.81 12.01
N LEU A 464 4.36 -29.78 12.12
CA LEU A 464 5.64 -29.72 11.40
C LEU A 464 6.63 -30.77 11.89
N ARG A 465 6.65 -31.04 13.20
CA ARG A 465 7.50 -32.07 13.78
C ARG A 465 7.13 -33.46 13.26
N ASP A 466 5.84 -33.77 13.19
CA ASP A 466 5.34 -35.07 12.73
C ASP A 466 5.49 -35.26 11.21
N GLN A 467 5.42 -34.17 10.45
CA GLN A 467 5.62 -34.18 9.00
C GLN A 467 7.08 -34.12 8.56
N SER A 468 8.01 -33.75 9.44
CA SER A 468 9.41 -33.74 9.09
C SER A 468 9.82 -35.19 8.85
N PRO A 469 10.19 -35.57 7.60
CA PRO A 469 10.46 -36.96 7.27
C PRO A 469 11.49 -37.47 8.26
N THR A 470 11.11 -38.46 9.07
CA THR A 470 12.05 -39.15 9.93
C THR A 470 13.18 -39.58 9.02
N ALA A 471 14.37 -38.99 9.20
CA ALA A 471 15.50 -39.21 8.31
C ALA A 471 15.65 -40.73 8.17
N MET A 472 15.21 -41.27 7.02
CA MET A 472 15.34 -42.70 6.79
C MET A 472 16.84 -42.96 6.87
N PRO A 473 17.30 -43.91 7.70
CA PRO A 473 18.72 -44.18 7.83
C PRO A 473 19.25 -44.40 6.43
N MET A 474 20.13 -43.48 5.99
CA MET A 474 20.76 -43.60 4.68
C MET A 474 21.31 -45.02 4.60
N PRO A 475 20.93 -45.81 3.58
CA PRO A 475 21.50 -47.13 3.40
C PRO A 475 23.00 -46.94 3.35
N ILE A 476 23.70 -47.49 4.35
CA ILE A 476 25.16 -47.45 4.42
C ILE A 476 25.63 -47.98 3.06
N PRO A 477 26.36 -47.20 2.24
CA PRO A 477 26.80 -47.65 0.94
C PRO A 477 27.61 -48.92 1.16
N SER A 478 27.09 -50.02 0.61
CA SER A 478 27.73 -51.33 0.68
C SER A 478 29.07 -51.20 -0.03
N GLN A 479 30.17 -51.35 0.71
CA GLN A 479 31.55 -51.19 0.24
C GLN A 479 32.02 -52.17 -0.87
N ASN A 480 31.12 -52.85 -1.58
CA ASN A 480 31.48 -53.89 -2.54
C ASN A 480 30.98 -53.58 -3.96
N GLN A 481 31.63 -52.64 -4.64
CA GLN A 481 31.77 -52.71 -6.10
C GLN A 481 33.22 -52.36 -6.47
N GLN A 482 34.07 -53.39 -6.42
CA GLN A 482 35.35 -53.42 -7.11
C GLN A 482 35.10 -53.27 -8.61
N TYR A 483 35.69 -52.22 -9.19
CA TYR A 483 35.82 -52.06 -10.62
C TYR A 483 36.73 -53.16 -11.17
N ASN A 484 36.15 -54.15 -11.85
CA ASN A 484 36.87 -54.98 -12.82
C ASN A 484 36.91 -54.21 -14.15
N TYR A 485 38.04 -53.59 -14.44
CA TYR A 485 38.40 -53.21 -15.80
C TYR A 485 38.94 -54.44 -16.52
N VAL A 486 38.25 -54.89 -17.57
CA VAL A 486 38.77 -55.85 -18.54
C VAL A 486 38.93 -55.12 -19.88
N GLN A 487 40.21 -55.10 -20.30
CA GLN A 487 40.83 -54.93 -21.62
C GLN A 487 40.18 -54.03 -22.68
#